data_AF-A0A7T1AMB7-F1
#
_entry.id   AF-A0A7T1AMB7-F1
#
_cell.length_a   1.000
_cell.length_b   1.000
_cell.length_c   1.000
_cell.angle_alpha   90.00
_cell.angle_beta   90.00
_cell.angle_gamma   90.00
#
_symmetry.space_group_name_H-M   'P 1'
#
loop_
_entity.id
_entity.type
_entity.pdbx_description
1 polymer ?
#
loop_
_entity_poly.entity_id
_entity_poly.type
_entity_poly.pdbx_seq_one_letter_code
_entity_poly.pdbx_strand_id
1 'polypeptide(L)' 'MNKNRISSINGLSSQEGFITSRGKKVWYQISGAESQGIPLLALHGGPGFPHDYLEPVALIGNERPVIF' A
#
# COMPACT_ATOMS: atom_id res chain seq x y z
N MET A 1 15.92 3.25 15.11
CA MET A 1 15.22 2.08 14.57
C MET A 1 15.29 2.17 13.06
N ASN A 2 15.95 1.21 12.42
CA ASN A 2 16.55 1.34 11.09
C ASN A 2 15.50 1.18 9.99
N LYS A 3 15.18 2.24 9.25
CA LYS A 3 14.20 2.25 8.13
C LYS A 3 14.85 1.75 6.83
N ASN A 4 15.43 0.55 6.86
CA ASN A 4 15.87 -0.09 5.62
C ASN A 4 14.61 -0.62 4.92
N ARG A 5 13.95 0.27 4.16
CA ARG A 5 12.91 -0.04 3.18
C ARG A 5 13.36 -1.28 2.42
N ILE A 6 12.60 -2.36 2.59
CA ILE A 6 12.73 -3.55 1.76
C ILE A 6 12.54 -3.05 0.33
N SER A 7 13.56 -3.30 -0.48
CA SER A 7 13.66 -2.89 -1.88
C SER A 7 12.36 -3.21 -2.62
N SER A 8 11.87 -2.22 -3.38
CA SER A 8 10.71 -2.29 -4.27
C SER A 8 10.51 -3.70 -4.80
N ILE A 9 9.50 -4.41 -4.29
CA ILE A 9 9.11 -5.69 -4.87
C ILE A 9 8.74 -5.42 -6.34
N ASN A 10 9.54 -5.94 -7.26
CA ASN A 10 9.29 -6.02 -8.70
C ASN A 10 9.33 -4.73 -9.55
N GLY A 11 9.97 -3.65 -9.11
CA GLY A 11 10.07 -2.43 -9.94
C GLY A 11 8.72 -1.74 -10.19
N LEU A 12 7.70 -2.12 -9.43
CA LEU A 12 6.41 -1.43 -9.39
C LEU A 12 6.60 -0.05 -8.77
N SER A 13 5.90 0.94 -9.33
CA SER A 13 5.84 2.26 -8.69
C SER A 13 5.16 2.14 -7.32
N SER A 14 5.65 2.89 -6.35
CA SER A 14 5.00 3.05 -5.05
C SER A 14 4.70 4.53 -4.83
N GLN A 15 3.44 4.85 -4.58
CA GLN A 15 2.98 6.20 -4.25
C GLN A 15 2.38 6.17 -2.85
N GLU A 16 2.74 7.15 -2.02
CA GLU A 16 2.25 7.24 -0.64
C GLU A 16 1.55 8.57 -0.42
N GLY A 17 0.59 8.60 0.49
CA GLY A 17 -0.14 9.82 0.82
C GLY A 17 -0.91 9.75 2.12
N PHE A 18 -1.68 10.80 2.37
CA PHE A 18 -2.62 10.86 3.48
C PHE A 18 -3.97 11.36 2.99
N ILE A 19 -5.04 10.75 3.50
CA ILE A 19 -6.38 11.35 3.45
C ILE A 19 -6.75 11.87 4.83
N THR A 20 -7.58 12.91 4.86
CA THR A 20 -8.15 13.43 6.11
C THR A 20 -9.57 12.89 6.28
N SER A 21 -9.83 12.21 7.39
CA SER A 21 -11.17 11.72 7.75
C SER A 21 -11.44 12.05 9.21
N ARG A 22 -12.57 12.71 9.48
CA ARG A 22 -13.00 13.11 10.85
C ARG A 22 -11.89 13.81 11.64
N GLY A 23 -11.14 14.70 10.99
CA GLY A 23 -10.04 15.46 11.59
C GLY A 23 -8.75 14.66 11.85
N LYS A 24 -8.68 13.39 11.43
CA LYS A 24 -7.50 12.53 11.57
C LYS A 24 -6.90 12.23 10.21
N LYS A 25 -5.57 12.11 10.17
CA LYS A 25 -4.84 11.66 8.98
C LYS A 25 -4.80 10.14 8.93
N VAL A 26 -5.20 9.58 7.80
CA VAL A 26 -5.04 8.16 7.46
C VAL A 26 -3.99 8.08 6.37
N TRP A 27 -2.90 7.37 6.65
CA TRP A 27 -1.86 7.11 5.67
C TRP A 27 -2.31 6.00 4.72
N TYR A 28 -1.86 6.05 3.47
CA TYR A 28 -2.03 4.97 2.50
C TYR A 28 -0.78 4.82 1.61
N GLN A 29 -0.64 3.64 1.00
CA GLN A 29 0.31 3.38 -0.08
C GLN A 29 -0.38 2.69 -1.26
N ILE A 30 -0.02 3.08 -2.47
CA ILE A 30 -0.49 2.48 -3.72
C ILE A 30 0.71 1.82 -4.41
N SER A 31 0.65 0.51 -4.62
CA SER A 31 1.58 -0.22 -5.49
C SER A 31 0.97 -0.37 -6.89
N GLY A 32 1.75 -0.04 -7.93
CA GLY A 32 1.30 -0.10 -9.32
C GLY A 32 0.21 0.90 -9.65
N ALA A 33 0.40 2.16 -9.24
CA ALA A 33 -0.61 3.22 -9.37
C ALA A 33 -1.00 3.53 -10.83
N GLU A 34 -0.12 3.23 -11.78
CA GLU A 34 -0.31 3.37 -13.23
C GLU A 34 -1.09 2.19 -13.87
N SER A 35 -1.30 1.10 -13.14
CA SER A 35 -1.99 -0.07 -13.65
C SER A 35 -3.48 0.21 -13.89
N GLN A 36 -4.04 -0.38 -14.95
CA GLN A 36 -5.39 -0.05 -15.45
C GLN A 36 -6.51 -0.96 -14.90
N GLY A 37 -6.18 -1.99 -14.10
CA GLY A 37 -7.17 -2.89 -13.50
C GLY A 37 -7.97 -2.27 -12.35
N ILE A 38 -9.07 -2.92 -11.97
CA ILE A 38 -9.91 -2.49 -10.82
C ILE A 38 -9.06 -2.50 -9.53
N PRO A 39 -8.94 -1.39 -8.79
CA PRO A 39 -8.11 -1.33 -7.59
C PRO A 39 -8.51 -2.34 -6.51
N LEU A 40 -7.52 -2.90 -5.84
CA LEU A 40 -7.70 -3.73 -4.64
C LEU A 40 -7.37 -2.89 -3.39
N LEU A 41 -8.33 -2.74 -2.48
CA LEU A 41 -8.10 -2.18 -1.15
C LEU A 41 -7.80 -3.30 -0.16
N ALA A 42 -6.59 -3.34 0.37
CA ALA A 42 -6.13 -4.30 1.36
C ALA A 42 -6.30 -3.72 2.77
N LEU A 43 -7.17 -4.33 3.57
CA LEU A 43 -7.42 -3.88 4.95
C LEU A 43 -6.70 -4.79 5.94
N HIS A 44 -5.84 -4.20 6.76
CA HIS A 44 -5.19 -4.92 7.84
C HIS A 44 -6.18 -5.27 8.97
N GLY A 45 -5.81 -6.27 9.75
CA GLY A 45 -6.50 -6.71 10.97
C GLY A 45 -5.81 -6.20 12.23
N GLY A 46 -6.17 -6.80 13.37
CA GLY A 46 -5.78 -6.34 14.70
C GLY A 46 -6.28 -4.92 15.01
N PRO A 47 -6.01 -4.43 16.22
CA PRO A 47 -5.80 -3.01 16.45
C PRO A 47 -4.30 -2.71 16.46
N GLY A 48 -3.89 -1.64 15.76
CA GLY A 48 -2.54 -1.06 15.89
C GLY A 48 -1.41 -1.73 15.10
N PHE A 49 -1.68 -2.78 14.32
CA PHE A 49 -0.71 -3.32 13.36
C PHE A 49 -0.85 -2.64 11.99
N PRO A 50 0.25 -2.29 11.31
CA PRO A 50 0.21 -1.74 9.96
C PRO A 50 0.03 -2.84 8.89
N HIS A 51 0.07 -2.43 7.61
CA HIS A 51 -0.14 -3.30 6.46
C HIS A 51 1.04 -4.21 6.12
N ASP A 52 2.19 -4.11 6.80
CA ASP A 52 3.45 -4.78 6.44
C ASP A 52 3.29 -6.30 6.21
N TYR A 53 2.41 -6.98 6.96
CA TYR A 53 2.18 -8.42 6.77
C TYR A 53 1.34 -8.77 5.52
N LEU A 54 0.71 -7.76 4.90
CA LEU A 54 -0.01 -7.84 3.63
C LEU A 54 0.87 -7.46 2.44
N GLU A 55 2.14 -7.08 2.63
CA GLU A 55 3.07 -6.74 1.53
C GLU A 55 3.07 -7.74 0.35
N PRO A 56 2.95 -9.07 0.54
CA PRO A 56 2.86 -10.00 -0.59
C PRO A 56 1.71 -9.73 -1.57
N VAL A 57 0.64 -9.04 -1.14
CA VAL A 57 -0.48 -8.65 -2.00
C VAL A 57 -0.05 -7.65 -3.08
N ALA A 58 1.00 -6.85 -2.87
CA ALA A 58 1.48 -5.90 -3.89
C ALA A 58 2.06 -6.57 -5.15
N LEU A 59 2.28 -7.90 -5.13
CA LEU A 59 2.74 -8.64 -6.31
C LEU A 59 1.77 -8.58 -7.50
N ILE A 60 0.47 -8.32 -7.26
CA ILE A 60 -0.53 -8.11 -8.32
C ILE A 60 -0.60 -6.65 -8.82
N GLY A 61 0.30 -5.80 -8.33
CA GLY A 61 0.36 -4.38 -8.65
C GLY A 61 0.57 -4.09 -10.14
N ASN A 62 1.15 -5.02 -10.89
CA ASN A 62 1.30 -4.93 -12.35
C ASN A 62 -0.01 -5.13 -13.13
N GLU A 63 -1.03 -5.71 -12.50
CA GLU A 63 -2.34 -5.94 -13.10
C GLU A 63 -3.35 -4.86 -12.68
N ARG A 64 -3.28 -4.41 -11.42
CA ARG A 64 -4.20 -3.43 -10.83
C ARG A 64 -3.52 -2.66 -9.69
N PRO A 65 -3.97 -1.44 -9.39
CA PRO A 65 -3.49 -0.73 -8.21
C PRO A 65 -3.81 -1.51 -6.93
N VAL A 66 -2.84 -1.68 -6.05
CA VAL A 66 -3.03 -2.26 -4.71
C VAL A 66 -2.86 -1.14 -3.69
N ILE A 67 -3.92 -0.86 -2.93
CA ILE A 67 -3.98 0.21 -1.93
C ILE A 67 -3.93 -0.44 -0.54
N PHE A 68 -2.96 -0.06 0.27
CA PHE A 68 -2.83 -0.44 1.68
C PHE A 68 -3.23 0.71 2.61
#